data_AF-A0A846CDN0-F1
#
_entry.id   AF-A0A846CDN0-F1
#
_cell.length_a   1.000
_cell.length_b   1.000
_cell.length_c   1.000
_cell.angle_alpha   90.00
_cell.angle_beta   90.00
_cell.angle_gamma   90.00
#
_symmetry.space_group_name_H-M   'P 1'
#
loop_
_entity.id
_entity.type
_entity.pdbx_description
1 polymer ?
#
loop_
_entity_poly.entity_id
_entity_poly.type
_entity_poly.pdbx_seq_one_letter_code
_entity_poly.pdbx_strand_id
1 'polypeptide(L)' 'MRWRDPFNYIINKSSNGKKASLDYSSGVEEMNQYFSTRKCRWQFLLQAFGFSQEAQNMRCGYCNNCINQEK' A
#
# COMPACT_ATOMS: atom_id res chain seq x y z
N MET A 1 -0.49 11.39 -19.70
CA MET A 1 0.95 11.05 -19.60
C MET A 1 1.27 10.06 -20.69
N ARG A 2 2.47 10.10 -21.29
CA ARG A 2 2.92 9.11 -22.28
C ARG A 2 4.35 8.67 -21.93
N TRP A 3 4.58 7.36 -21.91
CA TRP A 3 5.90 6.77 -21.77
C TRP A 3 6.60 6.77 -23.12
N ARG A 4 7.86 7.23 -23.18
CA ARG A 4 8.71 7.10 -24.38
C ARG A 4 9.55 5.84 -24.33
N ASP A 5 10.03 5.50 -23.15
CA ASP A 5 10.81 4.30 -22.85
C ASP A 5 10.67 3.96 -21.35
N PRO A 6 11.25 2.85 -20.85
CA PRO A 6 11.05 2.40 -19.46
C PRO A 6 11.46 3.40 -18.38
N PHE A 7 12.35 4.34 -18.70
CA PHE A 7 12.89 5.30 -17.73
C PHE A 7 12.48 6.75 -18.03
N ASN A 8 12.02 7.04 -19.24
CA ASN A 8 11.62 8.40 -19.63
C ASN A 8 10.14 8.50 -20.01
N TYR A 9 9.47 9.46 -19.37
CA TYR A 9 8.07 9.78 -19.63
C TYR A 9 7.86 11.28 -19.86
N ILE A 10 6.78 11.60 -20.58
CA ILE A 10 6.33 12.98 -20.80
C ILE A 10 5.03 13.21 -20.03
N ILE A 11 5.04 14.22 -19.17
CA ILE A 11 3.84 14.76 -18.55
C ILE A 11 3.24 15.80 -19.51
N ASN A 12 2.15 15.43 -20.19
CA ASN A 12 1.35 16.39 -20.94
C ASN A 12 0.64 17.29 -19.93
N LYS A 13 1.10 18.53 -19.76
CA LYS A 13 0.42 19.53 -18.93
C LYS A 13 -0.89 19.91 -19.61
N SER A 14 -2.00 19.30 -19.18
CA SER A 14 -3.34 19.82 -19.47
C SER A 14 -3.53 21.13 -18.70
N SER A 15 -4.03 22.17 -19.37
CA SER A 15 -4.32 23.48 -18.79
C SER A 15 -5.41 23.47 -17.72
N ASN A 16 -6.06 22.32 -17.47
CA ASN A 16 -7.06 22.11 -16.42
C ASN A 16 -6.69 20.96 -15.47
N GLY A 17 -5.40 20.85 -15.13
CA GLY A 17 -4.93 19.88 -14.15
C GLY A 17 -5.51 20.21 -12.77
N LYS A 18 -6.64 19.59 -12.40
CA LYS A 18 -7.04 19.47 -10.99
C LYS A 18 -5.79 19.00 -10.25
N LYS A 19 -5.25 19.84 -9.35
CA LYS A 19 -4.20 19.39 -8.45
C LYS A 19 -4.80 18.20 -7.71
N ALA A 20 -4.32 16.99 -7.98
CA ALA A 20 -4.64 15.87 -7.12
C ALA A 20 -4.20 16.32 -5.73
N SER A 21 -5.14 16.54 -4.81
CA SER A 21 -4.75 16.70 -3.42
C SER A 21 -4.21 15.33 -3.04
N LEU A 22 -2.89 15.21 -3.06
CA LEU A 22 -2.21 14.15 -2.33
C LEU A 22 -2.57 14.42 -0.89
N ASP A 23 -3.60 13.72 -0.42
CA ASP A 23 -4.00 13.77 0.97
C ASP A 23 -2.93 12.99 1.73
N TYR A 24 -1.87 13.70 2.11
CA TYR A 24 -0.77 13.10 2.88
C TYR A 24 -1.25 12.62 4.25
N SER A 25 -2.39 13.12 4.75
CA SER A 25 -2.92 12.70 6.04
C SER A 25 -3.40 11.25 6.02
N SER A 26 -4.09 10.83 4.95
CA SER A 26 -4.55 9.44 4.79
C SER A 26 -3.39 8.45 4.71
N GLY A 27 -2.30 8.80 4.01
CA GLY A 27 -1.10 7.94 3.93
C GLY A 27 -0.39 7.78 5.28
N VAL A 28 -0.36 8.82 6.11
CA VAL A 28 0.22 8.75 7.47
C VAL A 28 -0.64 7.87 8.37
N GLU A 29 -1.97 7.98 8.28
CA GLU A 29 -2.89 7.13 9.02
C GLU A 29 -2.73 5.65 8.66
N GLU A 30 -2.66 5.32 7.36
CA GLU A 30 -2.44 3.94 6.89
C GLU A 30 -1.09 3.38 7.37
N MET A 31 -0.02 4.18 7.35
CA MET A 31 1.27 3.75 7.88
C MET A 31 1.23 3.50 9.39
N ASN A 32 0.55 4.36 10.15
CA ASN A 32 0.39 4.17 11.60
C ASN A 32 -0.43 2.89 11.90
N GLN A 33 -1.46 2.60 11.11
CA GLN A 33 -2.21 1.34 11.20
C GLN A 33 -1.32 0.13 10.87
N TYR A 34 -0.47 0.24 9.84
CA TYR A 34 0.48 -0.82 9.48
C TYR A 34 1.49 -1.11 10.58
N PHE A 35 2.00 -0.10 11.28
CA PHE A 35 2.96 -0.31 12.37
C PHE A 35 2.32 -0.88 13.64
N SER A 36 1.05 -0.54 13.92
CA SER A 36 0.35 -0.94 15.15
C SER A 36 -0.45 -2.24 15.03
N THR A 37 -0.70 -2.73 13.81
CA THR A 37 -1.51 -3.93 13.61
C THR A 37 -0.89 -5.18 14.24
N ARG A 38 -1.76 -6.02 14.81
CA ARG A 38 -1.42 -7.37 15.29
C ARG A 38 -1.60 -8.45 14.20
N LYS A 39 -2.16 -8.10 13.04
CA LYS A 39 -2.36 -9.03 11.92
C LYS A 39 -1.01 -9.43 11.28
N CYS A 40 -1.02 -10.49 10.47
CA CYS A 40 0.11 -10.80 9.58
C CYS A 40 0.44 -9.57 8.72
N ARG A 41 1.73 -9.21 8.58
CA ARG A 41 2.13 -8.03 7.78
C ARG A 41 1.68 -8.13 6.32
N TRP A 42 1.80 -9.33 5.73
CA TRP A 42 1.37 -9.59 4.36
C TRP A 42 -0.15 -9.49 4.19
N GLN A 43 -0.92 -9.88 5.19
CA GLN A 43 -2.37 -9.70 5.17
C GLN A 43 -2.74 -8.22 5.08
N PHE A 44 -2.08 -7.36 5.86
CA PHE A 44 -2.34 -5.92 5.80
C PHE A 44 -2.02 -5.35 4.42
N LEU A 45 -0.85 -5.67 3.87
CA LEU A 45 -0.41 -5.16 2.57
C LEU A 45 -1.38 -5.60 1.46
N LEU A 46 -1.72 -6.88 1.39
CA LEU A 46 -2.67 -7.37 0.39
C LEU A 46 -4.00 -6.61 0.47
N GLN A 47 -4.52 -6.38 1.68
CA GLN A 47 -5.76 -5.63 1.87
C GLN A 47 -5.63 -4.16 1.41
N ALA A 48 -4.55 -3.46 1.79
CA ALA A 48 -4.33 -2.06 1.42
C ALA A 48 -4.17 -1.85 -0.10
N PHE A 49 -3.62 -2.85 -0.80
CA PHE A 49 -3.45 -2.80 -2.26
C PHE A 49 -4.62 -3.39 -3.05
N GLY A 50 -5.74 -3.76 -2.39
CA GLY A 50 -6.97 -4.20 -3.06
C GLY A 50 -7.10 -5.71 -3.25
N PHE A 51 -6.16 -6.51 -2.77
CA PHE A 51 -6.18 -7.98 -2.81
C PHE A 51 -6.93 -8.56 -1.59
N SER A 52 -8.17 -8.10 -1.39
CA SER A 52 -8.94 -8.44 -0.18
C SER A 52 -9.25 -9.93 -0.07
N GLN A 53 -9.38 -10.65 -1.19
CA GLN A 53 -9.68 -12.07 -1.20
C GLN A 53 -8.45 -12.91 -0.84
N GLU A 54 -7.30 -12.57 -1.39
CA GLU A 54 -6.00 -13.20 -1.10
C GLU A 54 -5.51 -12.87 0.31
N ALA A 55 -5.90 -11.71 0.84
CA ALA A 55 -5.64 -11.33 2.22
C ALA A 55 -6.42 -12.21 3.22
N GLN A 56 -7.51 -12.88 2.81
CA GLN A 56 -8.29 -13.71 3.73
C GLN A 56 -7.42 -14.85 4.24
N ASN A 57 -7.35 -14.98 5.57
CA ASN A 57 -6.57 -16.01 6.25
C ASN A 57 -5.06 -16.01 5.94
N MET A 58 -4.52 -14.95 5.29
CA MET A 58 -3.11 -14.88 4.94
C MET A 58 -2.23 -14.85 6.20
N ARG A 59 -1.46 -15.92 6.41
CA ARG A 59 -0.44 -16.03 7.45
C ARG A 59 0.87 -16.46 6.80
N CYS A 60 1.81 -15.54 6.75
CA CYS A 60 3.08 -15.80 6.09
C CYS A 60 4.03 -16.68 6.92
N GLY A 61 3.89 -16.70 8.25
CA GLY A 61 4.74 -17.50 9.16
C GLY A 61 6.10 -16.87 9.50
N TYR A 62 6.58 -15.89 8.73
CA TYR A 62 7.94 -15.32 8.91
C TYR A 62 7.98 -13.83 9.28
N CYS A 63 6.85 -13.13 9.34
CA CYS A 63 6.83 -11.75 9.85
C CYS A 63 6.83 -11.73 11.38
N ASN A 64 7.29 -10.62 11.99
CA ASN A 64 7.34 -10.46 13.44
C ASN A 64 6.00 -10.77 14.13
N ASN A 65 4.87 -10.37 13.54
CA ASN A 65 3.54 -10.63 14.12
C ASN A 65 3.15 -12.11 14.04
N CYS A 66 3.59 -12.85 13.01
CA CYS A 66 3.36 -14.30 12.93
C CYS A 66 4.24 -15.03 13.92
N ILE A 67 5.54 -14.71 13.95
CA ILE A 67 6.51 -15.31 14.88
C ILE A 67 6.08 -15.10 16.34
N ASN A 68 5.54 -13.92 16.67
CA ASN A 68 5.06 -13.62 18.02
C ASN A 68 3.73 -14.29 18.39
N GLN A 69 2.95 -14.78 17.43
CA GLN A 69 1.66 -15.44 17.68
C GLN A 69 1.79 -16.96 17.88
N GLU A 70 2.96 -17.53 17.58
CA GLU A 70 3.26 -18.97 17.77
C GLU A 70 3.85 -19.27 19.15
N LYS A 71 3.98 -18.27 20.02
CA LYS A 71 4.35 -18.39 21.44
C LYS A 71 3.13 -18.24 22.33
#